data_AF-A0A964EWP5-F1
#
_entry.id   AF-A0A964EWP5-F1
#
_cell.length_a   1.000
_cell.length_b   1.000
_cell.length_c   1.000
_cell.angle_alpha   90.00
_cell.angle_beta   90.00
_cell.angle_gamma   90.00
#
_symmetry.space_group_name_H-M   'P 1'
#
loop_
_entity.id
_entity.type
_entity.pdbx_description
1 polymer ?
#
loop_
_entity_poly.entity_id
_entity_poly.type
_entity_poly.pdbx_seq_one_letter_code
_entity_poly.pdbx_strand_id
1 'polypeptide(L)'
;MKYAPVAVLAAITLFSSADAQAACEREVKTASKSGEALVTGYQSVIACDAEVAEQVFFQFMQNTGDLDTLTALSMAAIEADVWSPVWQMPGKIKDYSTRDDVASAIGAQCAENEKVVAFLQGAYFGLKDIDFQQWDDAMVACESDAFNNWVVDQVKNPPAKVFDEKWNLLAEIYVNRAGVDSLETLSIAGIKAAENGGPYESILASMDAAVAPGLGEEPDPANQKKLEDALVGMAKQLPPDKAKSIADRLSNSGSDAAAASLLGAIYPDRVKGDGSFDYAAVSVEAGDCGGTKSAVLHVAVLNEPGKRYGLGDAAKAPMTGFKPRLKKCTAEGAWPVLVSAEPISGKDDLESFVKGIESNWTEKGYAVKRRDEKPVSLN
;
A
#
# COMPACT_ATOMS: atom_id res chain seq x y z
N MET A 1 62.76 18.76 16.51
CA MET A 1 63.02 17.64 15.58
C MET A 1 62.15 17.84 14.35
N LYS A 2 62.77 17.81 13.17
CA LYS A 2 62.14 17.99 11.86
C LYS A 2 61.40 16.69 11.51
N TYR A 3 60.11 16.76 11.18
CA TYR A 3 59.43 15.70 10.45
C TYR A 3 58.74 16.33 9.24
N ALA A 4 59.15 15.86 8.07
CA ALA A 4 58.65 16.24 6.75
C ALA A 4 57.30 15.56 6.47
N PRO A 5 56.44 16.13 5.60
CA PRO A 5 55.27 15.44 5.11
C PRO A 5 55.68 14.43 4.02
N VAL A 6 55.38 13.16 4.24
CA VAL A 6 55.42 12.14 3.18
C VAL A 6 54.12 12.27 2.39
N ALA A 7 54.21 12.89 1.22
CA ALA A 7 53.15 12.86 0.22
C ALA A 7 53.09 11.45 -0.37
N VAL A 8 52.06 10.68 0.02
CA VAL A 8 51.69 9.45 -0.67
C VAL A 8 50.91 9.85 -1.91
N LEU A 9 51.60 9.93 -3.05
CA LEU A 9 50.95 9.92 -4.36
C LEU A 9 50.30 8.54 -4.53
N ALA A 10 48.99 8.47 -4.38
CA ALA A 10 48.19 7.42 -4.98
C ALA A 10 48.24 7.64 -6.50
N ALA A 11 49.12 6.90 -7.19
CA ALA A 11 49.08 6.77 -8.63
C ALA A 11 47.79 6.03 -8.98
N ILE A 12 46.76 6.79 -9.34
CA ILE A 12 45.54 6.26 -9.95
C ILE A 12 45.97 5.73 -11.32
N THR A 13 46.02 4.41 -11.47
CA THR A 13 46.15 3.72 -12.74
C THR A 13 44.88 3.94 -13.57
N LEU A 14 44.84 5.06 -14.30
CA LEU A 14 43.78 5.47 -15.23
C LEU A 14 44.03 4.99 -16.68
N PHE A 15 44.86 3.96 -16.88
CA PHE A 15 45.37 3.58 -18.21
C PHE A 15 44.91 2.23 -18.77
N SER A 16 44.02 1.48 -18.10
CA SER A 16 43.63 0.14 -18.58
C SER A 16 42.62 0.14 -19.75
N SER A 17 41.77 1.16 -19.87
CA SER A 17 40.70 1.16 -20.87
C SER A 17 41.17 1.45 -22.30
N ALA A 18 42.24 2.24 -22.47
CA ALA A 18 42.75 2.60 -23.80
C ALA A 18 43.46 1.43 -24.51
N ASP A 19 44.17 0.58 -23.77
CA ASP A 19 44.89 -0.56 -24.34
C ASP A 19 43.93 -1.70 -24.74
N ALA A 20 42.88 -1.95 -23.96
CA ALA A 20 41.83 -2.93 -24.29
C ALA A 20 41.03 -2.50 -25.54
N GLN A 21 40.68 -1.22 -25.65
CA GLN A 21 39.96 -0.70 -26.81
C GLN A 21 40.79 -0.77 -28.11
N ALA A 22 42.11 -0.58 -28.01
CA ALA A 22 43.04 -0.77 -29.14
C ALA A 22 43.16 -2.24 -29.56
N ALA A 23 43.09 -3.19 -28.62
CA ALA A 23 43.14 -4.62 -28.90
C ALA A 23 41.86 -5.13 -29.63
N CYS A 24 40.70 -4.54 -29.33
CA CYS A 24 39.42 -4.88 -29.94
C CYS A 24 39.00 -3.93 -31.08
N GLU A 25 39.91 -3.04 -31.53
CA GLU A 25 39.59 -1.94 -32.46
C GLU A 25 39.10 -2.45 -33.83
N ARG A 26 39.58 -3.63 -34.27
CA ARG A 26 39.16 -4.23 -35.54
C ARG A 26 37.68 -4.66 -35.48
N GLU A 27 37.26 -5.22 -34.36
CA GLU A 27 35.93 -5.75 -34.07
C GLU A 27 34.95 -4.58 -33.87
N VAL A 28 35.38 -3.53 -33.18
CA VAL A 28 34.61 -2.28 -33.04
C VAL A 28 34.42 -1.59 -34.39
N LYS A 29 35.44 -1.55 -35.26
CA LYS A 29 35.31 -0.94 -36.61
C LYS A 29 34.35 -1.67 -37.55
N THR A 30 34.04 -2.94 -37.29
CA THR A 30 33.01 -3.68 -38.03
C THR A 30 31.57 -3.31 -37.64
N ALA A 31 31.36 -2.38 -36.69
CA ALA A 31 30.05 -1.92 -36.21
C ALA A 31 29.16 -1.24 -37.26
N SER A 32 29.63 -0.95 -38.47
CA SER A 32 28.86 -0.28 -39.55
C SER A 32 27.84 -1.17 -40.27
N LYS A 33 27.57 -2.37 -39.75
CA LYS A 33 26.63 -3.34 -40.31
C LYS A 33 25.26 -3.22 -39.62
N SER A 34 24.21 -3.80 -40.21
CA SER A 34 22.86 -3.88 -39.62
C SER A 34 22.39 -5.33 -39.51
N GLY A 35 21.30 -5.56 -38.77
CA GLY A 35 20.71 -6.89 -38.59
C GLY A 35 21.62 -7.87 -37.86
N GLU A 36 21.54 -9.15 -38.23
CA GLU A 36 22.33 -10.25 -37.63
C GLU A 36 23.84 -9.96 -37.62
N ALA A 37 24.37 -9.33 -38.67
CA ALA A 37 25.79 -9.04 -38.76
C ALA A 37 26.27 -7.99 -37.73
N LEU A 38 25.37 -7.11 -37.27
CA LEU A 38 25.63 -6.17 -36.17
C LEU A 38 25.76 -6.92 -34.84
N VAL A 39 24.82 -7.84 -34.56
CA VAL A 39 24.79 -8.66 -33.33
C VAL A 39 26.03 -9.54 -33.24
N THR A 40 26.38 -10.26 -34.31
CA THR A 40 27.61 -11.08 -34.37
C THR A 40 28.88 -10.24 -34.20
N GLY A 41 28.88 -9.01 -34.74
CA GLY A 41 29.96 -8.05 -34.53
C GLY A 41 30.11 -7.67 -33.05
N TYR A 42 28.98 -7.40 -32.37
CA TYR A 42 28.98 -7.06 -30.95
C TYR A 42 29.43 -8.23 -30.06
N GLN A 43 28.96 -9.44 -30.34
CA GLN A 43 29.43 -10.65 -29.66
C GLN A 43 30.96 -10.86 -29.81
N SER A 44 31.53 -10.48 -30.95
CA SER A 44 32.98 -10.51 -31.15
C SER A 44 33.71 -9.48 -30.28
N VAL A 45 33.11 -8.31 -30.03
CA VAL A 45 33.64 -7.31 -29.10
C VAL A 45 33.54 -7.82 -27.66
N ILE A 46 32.41 -8.39 -27.25
CA ILE A 46 32.24 -9.04 -25.94
C ILE A 46 33.32 -10.09 -25.69
N ALA A 47 33.53 -10.99 -26.65
CA ALA A 47 34.52 -12.06 -26.55
C ALA A 47 35.97 -11.54 -26.49
N CYS A 48 36.21 -10.34 -27.03
CA CYS A 48 37.49 -9.66 -26.93
C CYS A 48 37.67 -9.02 -25.54
N ASP A 49 36.72 -8.18 -25.12
CA ASP A 49 36.72 -7.52 -23.82
C ASP A 49 35.32 -6.98 -23.44
N ALA A 50 34.82 -7.34 -22.26
CA ALA A 50 33.50 -6.94 -21.79
C ALA A 50 33.39 -5.45 -21.40
N GLU A 51 34.48 -4.85 -20.91
CA GLU A 51 34.51 -3.42 -20.57
C GLU A 51 34.46 -2.57 -21.85
N VAL A 52 35.16 -3.01 -22.90
CA VAL A 52 35.06 -2.39 -24.24
C VAL A 52 33.63 -2.55 -24.78
N ALA A 53 33.03 -3.73 -24.65
CA ALA A 53 31.65 -3.98 -25.07
C ALA A 53 30.64 -3.08 -24.35
N GLU A 54 30.86 -2.78 -23.07
CA GLU A 54 30.05 -1.84 -22.31
C GLU A 54 30.15 -0.41 -22.90
N GLN A 55 31.37 0.04 -23.19
CA GLN A 55 31.64 1.39 -23.70
C GLN A 55 31.06 1.62 -25.11
N VAL A 56 31.03 0.58 -25.95
CA VAL A 56 30.62 0.69 -27.36
C VAL A 56 29.18 0.26 -27.62
N PHE A 57 28.44 -0.27 -26.63
CA PHE A 57 27.07 -0.77 -26.82
C PHE A 57 26.15 0.24 -27.52
N PHE A 58 26.14 1.51 -27.09
CA PHE A 58 25.31 2.54 -27.71
C PHE A 58 25.71 2.89 -29.16
N GLN A 59 26.98 2.70 -29.51
CA GLN A 59 27.42 2.85 -30.90
C GLN A 59 26.80 1.76 -31.78
N PHE A 60 26.72 0.52 -31.28
CA PHE A 60 26.04 -0.58 -31.99
C PHE A 60 24.53 -0.32 -32.07
N MET A 61 23.91 0.09 -30.97
CA MET A 61 22.48 0.44 -30.93
C MET A 61 22.11 1.53 -31.95
N GLN A 62 22.96 2.54 -32.17
CA GLN A 62 22.72 3.59 -33.17
C GLN A 62 22.68 3.10 -34.63
N ASN A 63 23.23 1.91 -34.91
CA ASN A 63 23.26 1.32 -36.24
C ASN A 63 22.07 0.38 -36.51
N THR A 64 21.11 0.33 -35.59
CA THR A 64 19.81 -0.35 -35.76
C THR A 64 18.68 0.54 -35.22
N GLY A 65 17.48 0.32 -35.74
CA GLY A 65 16.25 0.89 -35.18
C GLY A 65 15.08 -0.09 -35.24
N ASP A 66 15.36 -1.35 -35.58
CA ASP A 66 14.36 -2.42 -35.62
C ASP A 66 14.36 -3.22 -34.32
N LEU A 67 13.17 -3.59 -33.88
CA LEU A 67 12.91 -4.26 -32.61
C LEU A 67 13.74 -5.55 -32.45
N ASP A 68 13.77 -6.39 -33.49
CA ASP A 68 14.43 -7.70 -33.44
C ASP A 68 15.95 -7.57 -33.21
N THR A 69 16.59 -6.67 -33.95
CA THR A 69 18.04 -6.46 -33.82
C THR A 69 18.39 -5.79 -32.49
N LEU A 70 17.59 -4.83 -32.00
CA LEU A 70 17.78 -4.21 -30.69
C LEU A 70 17.63 -5.23 -29.55
N THR A 71 16.64 -6.11 -29.65
CA THR A 71 16.41 -7.19 -28.69
C THR A 71 17.58 -8.17 -28.71
N ALA A 72 18.00 -8.66 -29.88
CA ALA A 72 19.11 -9.61 -30.01
C ALA A 72 20.45 -9.02 -29.53
N LEU A 73 20.71 -7.74 -29.80
CA LEU A 73 21.88 -7.02 -29.30
C LEU A 73 21.87 -6.95 -27.76
N SER A 74 20.73 -6.64 -27.17
CA SER A 74 20.55 -6.57 -25.72
C SER A 74 20.68 -7.94 -25.06
N MET A 75 20.13 -8.98 -25.68
CA MET A 75 20.26 -10.36 -25.19
C MET A 75 21.72 -10.82 -25.20
N ALA A 76 22.49 -10.52 -26.25
CA ALA A 76 23.92 -10.83 -26.30
C ALA A 76 24.70 -10.13 -25.16
N ALA A 77 24.34 -8.88 -24.83
CA ALA A 77 24.93 -8.17 -23.68
C ALA A 77 24.53 -8.80 -22.33
N ILE A 78 23.25 -9.16 -22.15
CA ILE A 78 22.73 -9.78 -20.92
C ILE A 78 23.38 -11.13 -20.67
N GLU A 79 23.52 -11.98 -21.68
CA GLU A 79 24.15 -13.30 -21.60
C GLU A 79 25.62 -13.21 -21.16
N ALA A 80 26.29 -12.11 -21.51
CA ALA A 80 27.68 -11.82 -21.19
C ALA A 80 27.87 -10.96 -19.93
N ASP A 81 26.81 -10.73 -19.14
CA ASP A 81 26.83 -9.90 -17.92
C ASP A 81 27.16 -8.40 -18.16
N VAL A 82 26.97 -7.90 -19.38
CA VAL A 82 27.17 -6.48 -19.76
C VAL A 82 25.87 -5.69 -19.55
N TRP A 83 25.44 -5.54 -18.30
CA TRP A 83 24.08 -5.06 -17.96
C TRP A 83 23.89 -3.55 -17.98
N SER A 84 24.86 -2.80 -17.45
CA SER A 84 24.81 -1.35 -17.26
C SER A 84 24.36 -0.55 -18.50
N PRO A 85 24.90 -0.77 -19.71
CA PRO A 85 24.47 -0.03 -20.89
C PRO A 85 23.09 -0.49 -21.38
N VAL A 86 22.74 -1.77 -21.17
CA VAL A 86 21.41 -2.30 -21.48
C VAL A 86 20.37 -1.63 -20.59
N TRP A 87 20.59 -1.55 -19.27
CA TRP A 87 19.65 -0.87 -18.37
C TRP A 87 19.36 0.59 -18.75
N GLN A 88 20.35 1.28 -19.33
CA GLN A 88 20.23 2.67 -19.79
C GLN A 88 19.62 2.80 -21.20
N MET A 89 19.53 1.71 -21.95
CA MET A 89 19.05 1.67 -23.33
C MET A 89 17.63 2.23 -23.48
N PRO A 90 16.63 1.91 -22.63
CA PRO A 90 15.29 2.44 -22.79
C PRO A 90 15.25 3.98 -22.85
N GLY A 91 16.08 4.65 -22.04
CA GLY A 91 16.20 6.11 -22.03
C GLY A 91 16.92 6.70 -23.25
N LYS A 92 17.47 5.87 -24.14
CA LYS A 92 18.09 6.28 -25.42
C LYS A 92 17.18 6.03 -26.63
N ILE A 93 16.15 5.19 -26.48
CA ILE A 93 15.15 4.94 -27.52
C ILE A 93 14.14 6.10 -27.48
N LYS A 94 14.04 6.86 -28.56
CA LYS A 94 13.17 8.05 -28.63
C LYS A 94 11.69 7.72 -28.75
N ASP A 95 11.39 6.59 -29.39
CA ASP A 95 10.03 6.14 -29.63
C ASP A 95 9.54 5.29 -28.45
N TYR A 96 8.50 5.76 -27.77
CA TYR A 96 7.98 5.11 -26.57
C TYR A 96 7.47 3.69 -26.87
N SER A 97 6.76 3.48 -27.98
CA SER A 97 6.26 2.14 -28.35
C SER A 97 7.42 1.17 -28.56
N THR A 98 8.44 1.57 -29.32
CA THR A 98 9.61 0.72 -29.58
C THR A 98 10.36 0.39 -28.29
N ARG A 99 10.45 1.35 -27.36
CA ARG A 99 11.10 1.13 -26.06
C ARG A 99 10.36 0.06 -25.27
N ASP A 100 9.05 0.20 -25.17
CA ASP A 100 8.15 -0.68 -24.42
C ASP A 100 8.15 -2.10 -25.05
N ASP A 101 8.10 -2.17 -26.39
CA ASP A 101 8.19 -3.41 -27.16
C ASP A 101 9.54 -4.14 -26.93
N VAL A 102 10.66 -3.41 -26.91
CA VAL A 102 11.99 -3.99 -26.65
C VAL A 102 12.08 -4.52 -25.21
N ALA A 103 11.60 -3.76 -24.23
CA ALA A 103 11.60 -4.17 -22.82
C ALA A 103 10.76 -5.46 -22.65
N SER A 104 9.54 -5.48 -23.20
CA SER A 104 8.66 -6.65 -23.21
C SER A 104 9.32 -7.86 -23.88
N ALA A 105 9.93 -7.67 -25.06
CA ALA A 105 10.59 -8.74 -25.79
C ALA A 105 11.77 -9.36 -25.02
N ILE A 106 12.55 -8.56 -24.28
CA ILE A 106 13.60 -9.05 -23.38
C ILE A 106 12.97 -9.82 -22.22
N GLY A 107 11.94 -9.26 -21.58
CA GLY A 107 11.25 -9.90 -20.45
C GLY A 107 10.67 -11.27 -20.78
N ALA A 108 10.09 -11.42 -21.97
CA ALA A 108 9.52 -12.67 -22.46
C ALA A 108 10.54 -13.83 -22.55
N GLN A 109 11.84 -13.53 -22.63
CA GLN A 109 12.90 -14.54 -22.66
C GLN A 109 13.20 -15.13 -21.27
N CYS A 110 12.64 -14.58 -20.19
CA CYS A 110 13.09 -14.94 -18.85
C CYS A 110 12.69 -16.37 -18.42
N ALA A 111 11.62 -16.94 -19.00
CA ALA A 111 11.18 -18.30 -18.68
C ALA A 111 12.23 -19.35 -19.08
N GLU A 112 13.00 -19.07 -20.13
CA GLU A 112 14.00 -19.97 -20.69
C GLU A 112 15.45 -19.51 -20.43
N ASN A 113 15.64 -18.32 -19.85
CA ASN A 113 16.95 -17.71 -19.66
C ASN A 113 17.15 -17.13 -18.25
N GLU A 114 17.90 -17.85 -17.41
CA GLU A 114 18.23 -17.42 -16.03
C GLU A 114 19.04 -16.11 -15.98
N LYS A 115 19.79 -15.76 -17.04
CA LYS A 115 20.52 -14.48 -17.10
C LYS A 115 19.57 -13.30 -17.20
N VAL A 116 18.43 -13.46 -17.90
CA VAL A 116 17.38 -12.42 -17.95
C VAL A 116 16.74 -12.26 -16.58
N VAL A 117 16.46 -13.35 -15.87
CA VAL A 117 15.96 -13.29 -14.49
C VAL A 117 16.93 -12.51 -13.60
N ALA A 118 18.23 -12.84 -13.63
CA ALA A 118 19.24 -12.14 -12.84
C ALA A 118 19.38 -10.65 -13.24
N PHE A 119 19.30 -10.34 -14.54
CA PHE A 119 19.31 -8.98 -15.07
C PHE A 119 18.14 -8.13 -14.55
N LEU A 120 16.93 -8.66 -14.59
CA LEU A 120 15.72 -7.98 -14.11
C LEU A 120 15.76 -7.79 -12.58
N GLN A 121 16.12 -8.82 -11.83
CA GLN A 121 16.32 -8.72 -10.38
C GLN A 121 17.41 -7.68 -10.04
N GLY A 122 18.50 -7.67 -10.81
CA GLY A 122 19.58 -6.69 -10.69
C GLY A 122 19.10 -5.27 -10.94
N ALA A 123 18.21 -5.06 -11.92
CA ALA A 123 17.64 -3.74 -12.24
C ALA A 123 16.92 -3.12 -11.02
N TYR A 124 16.18 -3.94 -10.26
CA TYR A 124 15.50 -3.47 -9.05
C TYR A 124 16.45 -2.87 -8.02
N PHE A 125 17.62 -3.50 -7.82
CA PHE A 125 18.61 -3.01 -6.85
C PHE A 125 19.53 -1.93 -7.44
N GLY A 126 19.89 -2.02 -8.72
CA GLY A 126 20.92 -1.22 -9.36
C GLY A 126 20.44 0.13 -9.92
N LEU A 127 19.17 0.23 -10.32
CA LEU A 127 18.65 1.42 -11.00
C LEU A 127 18.10 2.47 -10.03
N LYS A 128 17.83 3.67 -10.53
CA LYS A 128 16.99 4.65 -9.81
C LYS A 128 15.54 4.46 -10.22
N ASP A 129 14.62 5.04 -9.47
CA ASP A 129 13.17 4.82 -9.64
C ASP A 129 12.69 5.09 -11.08
N ILE A 130 13.04 6.23 -11.66
CA ILE A 130 12.68 6.59 -13.06
C ILE A 130 13.31 5.68 -14.13
N ASP A 131 14.49 5.14 -13.85
CA ASP A 131 15.17 4.24 -14.78
C ASP A 131 14.59 2.83 -14.66
N PHE A 132 14.22 2.42 -13.44
CA PHE A 132 13.57 1.14 -13.17
C PHE A 132 12.16 1.07 -13.77
N GLN A 133 11.40 2.15 -13.71
CA GLN A 133 10.05 2.22 -14.30
C GLN A 133 10.04 1.93 -15.80
N GLN A 134 11.12 2.22 -16.53
CA GLN A 134 11.21 1.95 -17.98
C GLN A 134 11.35 0.44 -18.30
N TRP A 135 11.44 -0.41 -17.27
CA TRP A 135 11.53 -1.86 -17.38
C TRP A 135 10.25 -2.57 -16.91
N ASP A 136 9.18 -1.84 -16.60
CA ASP A 136 7.91 -2.41 -16.15
C ASP A 136 7.37 -3.48 -17.13
N ASP A 137 7.37 -3.20 -18.44
CA ASP A 137 6.93 -4.15 -19.46
C ASP A 137 7.77 -5.43 -19.49
N ALA A 138 9.09 -5.32 -19.26
CA ALA A 138 9.95 -6.49 -19.15
C ALA A 138 9.61 -7.34 -17.92
N MET A 139 9.34 -6.67 -16.80
CA MET A 139 8.94 -7.31 -15.56
C MET A 139 7.59 -8.00 -15.73
N VAL A 140 6.63 -7.38 -16.42
CA VAL A 140 5.29 -7.90 -16.75
C VAL A 140 5.34 -9.05 -17.75
N ALA A 141 6.23 -9.02 -18.74
CA ALA A 141 6.39 -10.10 -19.71
C ALA A 141 7.14 -11.32 -19.15
N CYS A 142 7.83 -11.16 -18.01
CA CYS A 142 8.63 -12.24 -17.44
C CYS A 142 7.82 -13.29 -16.67
N GLU A 143 7.59 -14.45 -17.29
CA GLU A 143 6.81 -15.59 -16.75
C GLU A 143 7.66 -16.69 -16.08
N SER A 144 8.87 -16.38 -15.60
CA SER A 144 9.71 -17.36 -14.88
C SER A 144 9.23 -17.61 -13.46
N ASP A 145 9.16 -18.88 -13.03
CA ASP A 145 8.88 -19.27 -11.64
C ASP A 145 9.90 -18.66 -10.66
N ALA A 146 11.18 -18.64 -11.03
CA ALA A 146 12.23 -18.06 -10.20
C ALA A 146 12.03 -16.55 -10.01
N PHE A 147 11.64 -15.85 -11.07
CA PHE A 147 11.31 -14.43 -11.01
C PHE A 147 10.05 -14.18 -10.19
N ASN A 148 8.98 -14.95 -10.42
CA ASN A 148 7.72 -14.83 -9.68
C ASN A 148 7.92 -15.06 -8.17
N ASN A 149 8.67 -16.09 -7.80
CA ASN A 149 9.02 -16.33 -6.39
C ASN A 149 9.80 -15.17 -5.78
N TRP A 150 10.75 -14.60 -6.53
CA TRP A 150 11.48 -13.42 -6.08
C TRP A 150 10.58 -12.19 -5.92
N VAL A 151 9.66 -11.93 -6.86
CA VAL A 151 8.67 -10.83 -6.74
C VAL A 151 7.83 -11.00 -5.48
N VAL A 152 7.31 -12.21 -5.23
CA VAL A 152 6.57 -12.53 -4.01
C VAL A 152 7.41 -12.22 -2.76
N ASP A 153 8.67 -12.62 -2.75
CA ASP A 153 9.58 -12.35 -1.63
C ASP A 153 9.84 -10.85 -1.43
N GLN A 154 9.98 -10.05 -2.50
CA GLN A 154 10.12 -8.59 -2.37
C GLN A 154 8.83 -7.95 -1.85
N VAL A 155 7.67 -8.34 -2.38
CA VAL A 155 6.37 -7.80 -1.93
C VAL A 155 6.11 -8.13 -0.47
N LYS A 156 6.41 -9.35 -0.02
CA LYS A 156 6.32 -9.77 1.39
C LYS A 156 7.24 -9.00 2.33
N ASN A 157 8.23 -8.26 1.82
CA ASN A 157 9.23 -7.54 2.62
C ASN A 157 9.27 -6.06 2.22
N PRO A 158 8.21 -5.29 2.52
CA PRO A 158 8.16 -3.89 2.12
C PRO A 158 9.24 -3.05 2.82
N PRO A 159 9.72 -1.98 2.17
CA PRO A 159 10.74 -1.11 2.73
C PRO A 159 10.23 -0.35 3.95
N ALA A 160 11.13 -0.01 4.87
CA ALA A 160 10.83 0.78 6.08
C ALA A 160 10.71 2.29 5.79
N LYS A 161 9.92 2.64 4.76
CA LYS A 161 9.55 4.01 4.41
C LYS A 161 8.15 4.02 3.81
N VAL A 162 7.45 5.12 4.01
CA VAL A 162 6.03 5.27 3.60
C VAL A 162 5.80 5.22 2.08
N PHE A 163 6.85 5.41 1.27
CA PHE A 163 6.75 5.43 -0.18
C PHE A 163 8.04 4.89 -0.83
N ASP A 164 7.88 3.97 -1.78
CA ASP A 164 8.94 3.42 -2.61
C ASP A 164 8.37 3.08 -4.00
N GLU A 165 8.81 3.79 -5.03
CA GLU A 165 8.26 3.63 -6.39
C GLU A 165 8.52 2.24 -6.97
N LYS A 166 9.71 1.67 -6.71
CA LYS A 166 10.06 0.37 -7.27
C LYS A 166 9.28 -0.75 -6.60
N TRP A 167 9.17 -0.71 -5.27
CA TRP A 167 8.38 -1.68 -4.53
C TRP A 167 6.90 -1.57 -4.90
N ASN A 168 6.36 -0.35 -5.06
CA ASN A 168 4.98 -0.15 -5.51
C ASN A 168 4.75 -0.77 -6.90
N LEU A 169 5.68 -0.57 -7.84
CA LEU A 169 5.61 -1.19 -9.16
C LEU A 169 5.65 -2.73 -9.08
N LEU A 170 6.54 -3.32 -8.27
CA LEU A 170 6.56 -4.78 -8.08
C LEU A 170 5.27 -5.30 -7.45
N ALA A 171 4.71 -4.58 -6.48
CA ALA A 171 3.44 -4.93 -5.86
C ALA A 171 2.29 -4.86 -6.87
N GLU A 172 2.26 -3.84 -7.73
CA GLU A 172 1.29 -3.72 -8.83
C GLU A 172 1.39 -4.89 -9.82
N ILE A 173 2.60 -5.21 -10.28
CA ILE A 173 2.84 -6.35 -11.17
C ILE A 173 2.38 -7.66 -10.53
N TYR A 174 2.70 -7.86 -9.26
CA TYR A 174 2.25 -9.04 -8.51
C TYR A 174 0.73 -9.11 -8.41
N VAL A 175 0.07 -8.01 -8.08
CA VAL A 175 -1.39 -7.92 -7.99
C VAL A 175 -2.04 -8.18 -9.34
N ASN A 176 -1.54 -7.61 -10.43
CA ASN A 176 -2.08 -7.83 -11.76
C ASN A 176 -1.99 -9.29 -12.21
N ARG A 177 -0.97 -10.03 -11.74
CA ARG A 177 -0.77 -11.45 -12.05
C ARG A 177 -1.59 -12.38 -11.18
N ALA A 178 -1.54 -12.17 -9.86
CA ALA A 178 -2.14 -13.08 -8.89
C ALA A 178 -3.59 -12.71 -8.54
N GLY A 179 -4.03 -11.48 -8.85
CA GLY A 179 -5.34 -10.97 -8.51
C GLY A 179 -5.65 -11.21 -7.04
N VAL A 180 -6.81 -11.82 -6.78
CA VAL A 180 -7.28 -12.13 -5.43
C VAL A 180 -6.36 -13.08 -4.64
N ASP A 181 -5.55 -13.89 -5.31
CA ASP A 181 -4.60 -14.80 -4.65
C ASP A 181 -3.37 -14.06 -4.10
N SER A 182 -3.21 -12.76 -4.41
CA SER A 182 -2.19 -11.89 -3.80
C SER A 182 -2.47 -11.52 -2.34
N LEU A 183 -3.72 -11.63 -1.88
CA LEU A 183 -4.18 -11.08 -0.61
C LEU A 183 -3.42 -11.63 0.61
N GLU A 184 -3.02 -12.90 0.61
CA GLU A 184 -2.24 -13.48 1.71
C GLU A 184 -0.85 -12.82 1.81
N THR A 185 -0.16 -12.70 0.68
CA THR A 185 1.15 -12.03 0.59
C THR A 185 1.04 -10.56 0.99
N LEU A 186 0.01 -9.85 0.52
CA LEU A 186 -0.22 -8.45 0.87
C LEU A 186 -0.57 -8.28 2.35
N SER A 187 -1.30 -9.23 2.95
CA SER A 187 -1.58 -9.20 4.40
C SER A 187 -0.29 -9.31 5.22
N ILE A 188 0.63 -10.21 4.83
CA ILE A 188 1.95 -10.34 5.47
C ILE A 188 2.75 -9.03 5.31
N ALA A 189 2.74 -8.45 4.11
CA ALA A 189 3.40 -7.17 3.85
C ALA A 189 2.82 -6.05 4.71
N GLY A 190 1.49 -5.97 4.82
CA GLY A 190 0.77 -4.95 5.58
C GLY A 190 1.10 -4.98 7.08
N ILE A 191 1.20 -6.19 7.65
CA ILE A 191 1.66 -6.37 9.05
C ILE A 191 3.06 -5.79 9.23
N LYS A 192 4.02 -6.19 8.39
CA LYS A 192 5.40 -5.68 8.48
C LYS A 192 5.49 -4.17 8.27
N ALA A 193 4.74 -3.63 7.30
CA ALA A 193 4.71 -2.20 7.02
C ALA A 193 4.18 -1.40 8.21
N ALA A 194 3.16 -1.91 8.90
CA ALA A 194 2.64 -1.28 10.11
C ALA A 194 3.67 -1.26 11.25
N GLU A 195 4.48 -2.30 11.38
CA GLU A 195 5.53 -2.41 12.42
C GLU A 195 6.75 -1.53 12.14
N ASN A 196 7.14 -1.38 10.87
CA ASN A 196 8.41 -0.73 10.49
C ASN A 196 8.26 0.66 9.87
N GLY A 197 7.04 1.22 9.82
CA GLY A 197 6.78 2.52 9.19
C GLY A 197 6.81 2.49 7.65
N GLY A 198 6.52 1.33 7.06
CA GLY A 198 6.48 1.09 5.63
C GLY A 198 5.22 1.64 4.93
N PRO A 199 5.01 1.26 3.65
CA PRO A 199 3.95 1.77 2.78
C PRO A 199 2.59 1.11 3.07
N TYR A 200 2.12 1.17 4.31
CA TYR A 200 0.90 0.50 4.78
C TYR A 200 -0.35 0.87 3.96
N GLU A 201 -0.59 2.16 3.71
CA GLU A 201 -1.75 2.61 2.93
C GLU A 201 -1.68 2.15 1.46
N SER A 202 -0.48 2.12 0.87
CA SER A 202 -0.29 1.60 -0.49
C SER A 202 -0.59 0.10 -0.55
N ILE A 203 -0.19 -0.67 0.47
CA ILE A 203 -0.54 -2.10 0.58
C ILE A 203 -2.05 -2.29 0.66
N LEU A 204 -2.75 -1.48 1.47
CA LEU A 204 -4.21 -1.53 1.53
C LEU A 204 -4.82 -1.20 0.17
N ALA A 205 -4.32 -0.22 -0.56
CA ALA A 205 -4.78 0.09 -1.92
C ALA A 205 -4.53 -1.08 -2.90
N SER A 206 -3.38 -1.74 -2.81
CA SER A 206 -3.08 -2.95 -3.60
C SER A 206 -4.03 -4.11 -3.27
N MET A 207 -4.46 -4.26 -2.02
CA MET A 207 -5.47 -5.26 -1.63
C MET A 207 -6.84 -4.97 -2.25
N ASP A 208 -7.25 -3.69 -2.35
CA ASP A 208 -8.48 -3.33 -3.07
C ASP A 208 -8.35 -3.63 -4.57
N ALA A 209 -7.22 -3.25 -5.17
CA ALA A 209 -6.94 -3.48 -6.59
C ALA A 209 -6.97 -4.96 -6.95
N ALA A 210 -6.51 -5.84 -6.05
CA ALA A 210 -6.53 -7.30 -6.21
C ALA A 210 -7.92 -7.90 -6.40
N VAL A 211 -8.97 -7.21 -5.96
CA VAL A 211 -10.38 -7.66 -6.08
C VAL A 211 -11.23 -6.73 -6.93
N ALA A 212 -10.64 -5.67 -7.49
CA ALA A 212 -11.35 -4.74 -8.34
C ALA A 212 -11.84 -5.45 -9.61
N PRO A 213 -13.10 -5.25 -10.02
CA PRO A 213 -13.60 -5.83 -11.27
C PRO A 213 -12.91 -5.22 -12.49
N GLY A 214 -12.92 -5.93 -13.62
CA GLY A 214 -12.52 -5.38 -14.90
C GLY A 214 -13.38 -4.18 -15.31
N LEU A 215 -12.91 -3.39 -16.28
CA LEU A 215 -13.66 -2.24 -16.78
C LEU A 215 -15.04 -2.67 -17.34
N GLY A 216 -16.10 -2.21 -16.67
CA GLY A 216 -17.49 -2.52 -17.05
C GLY A 216 -18.03 -3.82 -16.44
N GLU A 217 -17.26 -4.50 -15.60
CA GLU A 217 -17.68 -5.69 -14.88
C GLU A 217 -18.27 -5.35 -13.50
N GLU A 218 -19.15 -6.21 -13.01
CA GLU A 218 -19.66 -6.10 -11.64
C GLU A 218 -18.67 -6.71 -10.63
N PRO A 219 -18.55 -6.16 -9.41
CA PRO A 219 -17.72 -6.75 -8.37
C PRO A 219 -18.14 -8.19 -8.04
N ASP A 220 -17.18 -9.13 -7.97
CA ASP A 220 -17.44 -10.49 -7.52
C ASP A 220 -17.58 -10.54 -5.99
N PRO A 221 -18.76 -10.90 -5.44
CA PRO A 221 -18.97 -11.01 -3.99
C PRO A 221 -18.02 -11.99 -3.30
N ALA A 222 -17.57 -13.05 -3.98
CA ALA A 222 -16.63 -14.01 -3.42
C ALA A 222 -15.23 -13.40 -3.24
N ASN A 223 -14.78 -12.60 -4.19
CA ASN A 223 -13.51 -11.87 -4.08
C ASN A 223 -13.59 -10.78 -3.01
N GLN A 224 -14.71 -10.06 -2.96
CA GLN A 224 -14.94 -9.08 -1.89
C GLN A 224 -14.91 -9.74 -0.52
N LYS A 225 -15.49 -10.94 -0.39
CA LYS A 225 -15.44 -11.69 0.87
C LYS A 225 -14.01 -12.11 1.25
N LYS A 226 -13.19 -12.53 0.28
CA LYS A 226 -11.77 -12.83 0.52
C LYS A 226 -10.99 -11.59 0.98
N LEU A 227 -11.26 -10.41 0.39
CA LEU A 227 -10.68 -9.15 0.85
C LEU A 227 -11.06 -8.85 2.29
N GLU A 228 -12.35 -8.96 2.65
CA GLU A 228 -12.81 -8.78 4.02
C GLU A 228 -12.09 -9.71 5.01
N ASP A 229 -11.98 -11.00 4.67
CA ASP A 229 -11.34 -12.00 5.53
C ASP A 229 -9.84 -11.72 5.69
N ALA A 230 -9.16 -11.30 4.62
CA ALA A 230 -7.76 -10.89 4.65
C ALA A 230 -7.55 -9.65 5.53
N LEU A 231 -8.38 -8.61 5.36
CA LEU A 231 -8.34 -7.39 6.16
C LEU A 231 -8.61 -7.67 7.64
N VAL A 232 -9.62 -8.49 7.97
CA VAL A 232 -9.92 -8.89 9.34
C VAL A 232 -8.77 -9.72 9.95
N GLY A 233 -8.21 -10.65 9.19
CA GLY A 233 -7.08 -11.48 9.62
C GLY A 233 -5.81 -10.66 9.89
N MET A 234 -5.55 -9.66 9.05
CA MET A 234 -4.47 -8.71 9.23
C MET A 234 -4.70 -7.81 10.45
N ALA A 235 -5.87 -7.19 10.58
CA ALA A 235 -6.22 -6.28 11.68
C ALA A 235 -6.05 -6.91 13.07
N LYS A 236 -6.34 -8.21 13.21
CA LYS A 236 -6.18 -8.95 14.49
C LYS A 236 -4.73 -9.09 14.95
N GLN A 237 -3.76 -8.90 14.06
CA GLN A 237 -2.33 -8.97 14.36
C GLN A 237 -1.70 -7.57 14.49
N LEU A 238 -2.48 -6.52 14.24
CA LEU A 238 -2.02 -5.15 14.21
C LEU A 238 -2.28 -4.41 15.53
N PRO A 239 -1.54 -3.32 15.81
CA PRO A 239 -1.86 -2.42 16.90
C PRO A 239 -3.29 -1.82 16.79
N PRO A 240 -3.91 -1.42 17.92
CA PRO A 240 -5.29 -0.93 17.93
C PRO A 240 -5.63 0.19 16.94
N ASP A 241 -4.72 1.14 16.73
CA ASP A 241 -4.92 2.26 15.79
C ASP A 241 -4.98 1.79 14.33
N LYS A 242 -4.19 0.77 13.98
CA LYS A 242 -4.18 0.16 12.64
C LYS A 242 -5.35 -0.80 12.44
N ALA A 243 -5.74 -1.54 13.48
CA ALA A 243 -6.97 -2.32 13.48
C ALA A 243 -8.20 -1.42 13.27
N LYS A 244 -8.21 -0.24 13.90
CA LYS A 244 -9.27 0.76 13.74
C LYS A 244 -9.35 1.29 12.31
N SER A 245 -8.21 1.60 11.69
CA SER A 245 -8.19 2.08 10.29
C SER A 245 -8.78 1.05 9.32
N ILE A 246 -8.53 -0.24 9.55
CA ILE A 246 -9.14 -1.32 8.76
C ILE A 246 -10.64 -1.44 9.04
N ALA A 247 -11.07 -1.36 10.30
CA ALA A 247 -12.49 -1.40 10.65
C ALA A 247 -13.28 -0.22 10.05
N ASP A 248 -12.71 0.99 10.09
CA ASP A 248 -13.29 2.17 9.43
C ASP A 248 -13.43 1.94 7.93
N ARG A 249 -12.41 1.36 7.29
CA ARG A 249 -12.45 0.99 5.86
C ARG A 249 -13.57 0.00 5.56
N LEU A 250 -13.66 -1.08 6.33
CA LEU A 250 -14.69 -2.11 6.18
C LEU A 250 -16.10 -1.55 6.38
N SER A 251 -16.32 -0.69 7.38
CA SER A 251 -17.62 -0.05 7.59
C SER A 251 -17.98 0.89 6.43
N ASN A 252 -17.02 1.67 5.94
CA ASN A 252 -17.23 2.56 4.79
C ASN A 252 -17.53 1.79 3.48
N SER A 253 -17.08 0.55 3.35
CA SER A 253 -17.43 -0.34 2.23
C SER A 253 -18.73 -1.12 2.44
N GLY A 254 -19.45 -0.90 3.55
CA GLY A 254 -20.70 -1.59 3.88
C GLY A 254 -20.54 -2.92 4.62
N SER A 255 -19.31 -3.29 5.01
CA SER A 255 -18.97 -4.53 5.71
C SER A 255 -19.02 -4.36 7.23
N ASP A 256 -20.11 -3.79 7.76
CA ASP A 256 -20.25 -3.42 9.17
C ASP A 256 -20.06 -4.60 10.15
N ALA A 257 -20.48 -5.80 9.76
CA ALA A 257 -20.29 -7.00 10.58
C ALA A 257 -18.80 -7.39 10.69
N ALA A 258 -18.04 -7.24 9.61
CA ALA A 258 -16.60 -7.47 9.61
C ALA A 258 -15.88 -6.41 10.45
N ALA A 259 -16.26 -5.13 10.31
CA ALA A 259 -15.75 -4.03 11.14
C ALA A 259 -16.04 -4.25 12.63
N ALA A 260 -17.27 -4.66 12.98
CA ALA A 260 -17.65 -4.96 14.36
C ALA A 260 -16.83 -6.10 14.98
N SER A 261 -16.46 -7.10 14.16
CA SER A 261 -15.61 -8.22 14.62
C SER A 261 -14.22 -7.79 15.10
N LEU A 262 -13.79 -6.57 14.74
CA LEU A 262 -12.50 -5.99 15.13
C LEU A 262 -12.57 -5.15 16.41
N LEU A 263 -13.76 -4.91 16.99
CA LEU A 263 -13.89 -4.10 18.21
C LEU A 263 -13.03 -4.62 19.37
N GLY A 264 -12.87 -5.94 19.50
CA GLY A 264 -12.00 -6.53 20.53
C GLY A 264 -10.50 -6.31 20.28
N ALA A 265 -10.08 -6.15 19.02
CA ALA A 265 -8.70 -5.79 18.67
C ALA A 265 -8.45 -4.29 18.85
N ILE A 266 -9.46 -3.45 18.61
CA ILE A 266 -9.38 -1.99 18.75
C ILE A 266 -9.46 -1.55 20.23
N TYR A 267 -10.34 -2.18 21.01
CA TYR A 267 -10.59 -1.82 22.41
C TYR A 267 -10.42 -3.04 23.34
N PRO A 268 -9.21 -3.64 23.39
CA PRO A 268 -8.96 -4.86 24.17
C PRO A 268 -9.15 -4.68 25.67
N ASP A 269 -9.04 -3.44 26.17
CA ASP A 269 -9.25 -3.07 27.58
C ASP A 269 -10.71 -2.72 27.91
N ARG A 270 -11.59 -2.64 26.90
CA ARG A 270 -13.02 -2.26 27.05
C ARG A 270 -13.99 -3.39 26.77
N VAL A 271 -13.52 -4.51 26.21
CA VAL A 271 -14.34 -5.69 25.97
C VAL A 271 -14.66 -6.41 27.29
N LYS A 272 -15.92 -6.77 27.48
CA LYS A 272 -16.37 -7.54 28.65
C LYS A 272 -16.15 -9.04 28.44
N GLY A 273 -16.25 -9.81 29.53
CA GLY A 273 -16.06 -11.28 29.48
C GLY A 273 -17.05 -12.03 28.58
N ASP A 274 -18.16 -11.40 28.21
CA ASP A 274 -19.16 -11.91 27.26
C ASP A 274 -18.99 -11.37 25.83
N GLY A 275 -17.92 -10.60 25.56
CA GLY A 275 -17.67 -9.96 24.28
C GLY A 275 -18.44 -8.66 24.04
N SER A 276 -19.23 -8.19 25.01
CA SER A 276 -19.99 -6.95 24.89
C SER A 276 -19.15 -5.71 25.24
N PHE A 277 -19.65 -4.55 24.81
CA PHE A 277 -19.06 -3.24 25.04
C PHE A 277 -20.10 -2.32 25.66
N ASP A 278 -19.67 -1.44 26.55
CA ASP A 278 -20.52 -0.38 27.09
C ASP A 278 -20.20 0.95 26.41
N TYR A 279 -21.24 1.70 26.06
CA TYR A 279 -21.14 3.04 25.50
C TYR A 279 -21.93 4.02 26.36
N ALA A 280 -21.46 5.25 26.46
CA ALA A 280 -22.24 6.31 27.08
C ALA A 280 -23.28 6.82 26.10
N ALA A 281 -24.51 7.03 26.55
CA ALA A 281 -25.57 7.55 25.71
C ALA A 281 -26.42 8.60 26.43
N VAL A 282 -26.80 9.64 25.70
CA VAL A 282 -27.63 10.73 26.19
C VAL A 282 -28.75 11.01 25.19
N SER A 283 -30.00 11.00 25.65
CA SER A 283 -31.11 11.59 24.92
C SER A 283 -31.50 12.92 25.54
N VAL A 284 -31.69 13.96 24.73
CA VAL A 284 -31.95 15.32 25.24
C VAL A 284 -33.40 15.72 25.02
N GLU A 285 -34.15 15.84 26.10
CA GLU A 285 -35.48 16.43 26.10
C GLU A 285 -35.36 17.95 26.23
N ALA A 286 -35.65 18.70 25.18
CA ALA A 286 -35.57 20.17 25.18
C ALA A 286 -36.94 20.82 24.99
N GLY A 287 -37.16 21.97 25.64
CA GLY A 287 -38.40 22.74 25.50
C GLY A 287 -38.39 24.10 26.18
N ASP A 288 -39.36 24.93 25.81
CA ASP A 288 -39.64 26.21 26.47
C ASP A 288 -40.66 26.01 27.60
N CYS A 289 -40.23 26.27 28.84
CA CYS A 289 -41.03 26.14 30.05
C CYS A 289 -41.48 27.51 30.59
N GLY A 290 -42.23 28.26 29.79
CA GLY A 290 -42.77 29.56 30.18
C GLY A 290 -41.76 30.70 30.06
N GLY A 291 -41.06 30.77 28.92
CA GLY A 291 -40.00 31.73 28.61
C GLY A 291 -38.61 31.28 29.05
N THR A 292 -38.49 30.09 29.63
CA THR A 292 -37.20 29.52 30.07
C THR A 292 -36.89 28.26 29.26
N LYS A 293 -35.84 28.34 28.45
CA LYS A 293 -35.28 27.17 27.76
C LYS A 293 -34.78 26.16 28.79
N SER A 294 -35.33 24.96 28.78
CA SER A 294 -34.97 23.89 29.70
C SER A 294 -34.60 22.63 28.92
N ALA A 295 -33.59 21.91 29.40
CA ALA A 295 -33.19 20.63 28.83
C ALA A 295 -33.05 19.58 29.94
N VAL A 296 -33.51 18.34 29.67
CA VAL A 296 -33.25 17.18 30.51
C VAL A 296 -32.39 16.19 29.74
N LEU A 297 -31.19 15.90 30.27
CA LEU A 297 -30.30 14.88 29.75
C LEU A 297 -30.69 13.54 30.37
N HIS A 298 -31.29 12.66 29.57
CA HIS A 298 -31.53 11.27 29.95
C HIS A 298 -30.26 10.46 29.64
N VAL A 299 -29.53 10.11 30.69
CA VAL A 299 -28.22 9.45 30.61
C VAL A 299 -28.40 7.97 30.86
N ALA A 300 -27.86 7.13 29.98
CA ALA A 300 -27.82 5.69 30.17
C ALA A 300 -26.49 5.10 29.68
N VAL A 301 -26.19 3.90 30.15
CA VAL A 301 -25.17 3.04 29.55
C VAL A 301 -25.86 2.16 28.51
N LEU A 302 -25.37 2.21 27.27
CA LEU A 302 -25.76 1.30 26.19
C LEU A 302 -24.84 0.08 26.21
N ASN A 303 -25.41 -1.11 26.35
CA ASN A 303 -24.69 -2.36 26.21
C ASN A 303 -24.87 -2.90 24.78
N GLU A 304 -23.78 -3.03 24.05
CA GLU A 304 -23.73 -3.57 22.68
C GLU A 304 -23.02 -4.94 22.68
N PRO A 305 -23.62 -6.01 22.15
CA PRO A 305 -23.03 -7.35 22.09
C PRO A 305 -21.83 -7.52 21.11
N GLY A 306 -21.22 -6.43 20.64
CA GLY A 306 -20.09 -6.48 19.71
C GLY A 306 -20.46 -6.83 18.26
N LYS A 307 -21.70 -6.61 17.85
CA LYS A 307 -22.22 -6.93 16.51
C LYS A 307 -22.28 -5.72 15.58
N ARG A 308 -22.08 -4.52 16.11
CA ARG A 308 -22.23 -3.25 15.37
C ARG A 308 -21.02 -2.37 15.56
N TYR A 309 -20.48 -1.88 14.45
CA TYR A 309 -19.45 -0.84 14.48
C TYR A 309 -20.07 0.55 14.71
N GLY A 310 -21.18 0.85 14.02
CA GLY A 310 -21.96 2.07 14.21
C GLY A 310 -23.19 1.87 15.11
N LEU A 311 -23.35 2.73 16.13
CA LEU A 311 -24.46 2.64 17.10
C LEU A 311 -25.55 3.70 16.95
N GLY A 312 -25.30 4.75 16.17
CA GLY A 312 -26.15 5.95 16.14
C GLY A 312 -27.64 5.64 15.92
N ASP A 313 -27.97 4.87 14.88
CA ASP A 313 -29.36 4.54 14.55
C ASP A 313 -29.96 3.51 15.51
N ALA A 314 -29.20 2.49 15.90
CA ALA A 314 -29.64 1.46 16.84
C ALA A 314 -29.98 2.03 18.23
N ALA A 315 -29.28 3.10 18.64
CA ALA A 315 -29.51 3.77 19.91
C ALA A 315 -30.77 4.65 19.93
N LYS A 316 -31.25 5.16 18.78
CA LYS A 316 -32.31 6.18 18.72
C LYS A 316 -33.62 5.74 19.38
N ALA A 317 -34.18 4.61 18.96
CA ALA A 317 -35.46 4.13 19.45
C ALA A 317 -35.45 3.83 20.97
N PRO A 318 -34.48 3.06 21.51
CA PRO A 318 -34.49 2.79 22.95
C PRO A 318 -34.16 4.03 23.80
N MET A 319 -33.32 4.95 23.31
CA MET A 319 -32.95 6.16 24.06
C MET A 319 -34.04 7.24 24.04
N THR A 320 -34.85 7.33 22.99
CA THR A 320 -36.01 8.26 22.96
C THR A 320 -37.26 7.68 23.64
N GLY A 321 -37.25 6.39 24.00
CA GLY A 321 -38.33 5.72 24.72
C GLY A 321 -38.43 6.06 26.22
N PHE A 322 -37.53 6.88 26.75
CA PHE A 322 -37.58 7.29 28.16
C PHE A 322 -38.78 8.17 28.47
N LYS A 323 -39.20 8.15 29.73
CA LYS A 323 -40.38 8.91 30.17
C LYS A 323 -40.08 10.42 30.21
N PRO A 324 -40.84 11.26 29.49
CA PRO A 324 -40.70 12.72 29.52
C PRO A 324 -40.74 13.31 30.94
N ARG A 325 -39.91 14.32 31.18
CA ARG A 325 -39.73 15.00 32.47
C ARG A 325 -40.06 16.49 32.39
N LEU A 326 -39.99 17.11 31.21
CA LEU A 326 -40.45 18.48 31.00
C LEU A 326 -41.98 18.51 30.98
N LYS A 327 -42.58 18.74 32.15
CA LYS A 327 -44.03 18.89 32.29
C LYS A 327 -44.43 20.34 32.00
N LYS A 328 -45.50 20.53 31.21
CA LYS A 328 -46.06 21.85 30.89
C LYS A 328 -45.09 22.77 30.13
N CYS A 329 -44.20 22.20 29.32
CA CYS A 329 -43.30 22.93 28.43
C CYS A 329 -43.67 22.69 26.97
N THR A 330 -43.38 23.64 26.09
CA THR A 330 -43.51 23.47 24.63
C THR A 330 -42.25 22.75 24.14
N ALA A 331 -42.40 21.52 23.64
CA ALA A 331 -41.27 20.70 23.19
C ALA A 331 -40.59 21.30 21.95
N GLU A 332 -39.26 21.27 21.93
CA GLU A 332 -38.43 21.68 20.80
C GLU A 332 -38.04 20.46 19.96
N GLY A 333 -38.99 19.96 19.17
CA GLY A 333 -38.73 18.90 18.19
C GLY A 333 -38.45 17.52 18.79
N ALA A 334 -37.79 16.67 17.99
CA ALA A 334 -37.40 15.32 18.39
C ALA A 334 -36.16 15.37 19.28
N TRP A 335 -36.07 14.45 20.26
CA TRP A 335 -34.96 14.39 21.19
C TRP A 335 -33.69 13.90 20.46
N PRO A 336 -32.61 14.69 20.38
CA PRO A 336 -31.36 14.19 19.83
C PRO A 336 -30.80 13.10 20.75
N VAL A 337 -30.22 12.07 20.14
CA VAL A 337 -29.52 10.98 20.82
C VAL A 337 -28.05 11.08 20.46
N LEU A 338 -27.21 11.12 21.48
CA LEU A 338 -25.76 11.20 21.39
C LEU A 338 -25.18 9.95 22.04
N VAL A 339 -24.23 9.31 21.37
CA VAL A 339 -23.53 8.12 21.87
C VAL A 339 -22.02 8.42 21.85
N SER A 340 -21.27 7.90 22.82
CA SER A 340 -19.81 8.03 22.80
C SER A 340 -19.23 7.40 21.53
N ALA A 341 -18.17 8.02 20.99
CA ALA A 341 -17.49 7.50 19.79
C ALA A 341 -16.77 6.17 20.06
N GLU A 342 -16.38 5.92 21.31
CA GLU A 342 -15.63 4.75 21.74
C GLU A 342 -16.32 4.10 22.96
N PRO A 343 -16.09 2.80 23.22
CA PRO A 343 -16.55 2.15 24.43
C PRO A 343 -15.98 2.79 25.71
N ILE A 344 -16.83 2.95 26.72
CA ILE A 344 -16.45 3.45 28.04
C ILE A 344 -15.87 2.34 28.92
N SER A 345 -14.86 2.68 29.74
CA SER A 345 -14.24 1.76 30.71
C SER A 345 -14.93 1.75 32.07
N GLY A 346 -15.81 2.72 32.30
CA GLY A 346 -16.48 2.87 33.57
C GLY A 346 -17.12 4.22 33.76
N LYS A 347 -17.38 4.52 35.02
CA LYS A 347 -18.18 5.68 35.42
C LYS A 347 -17.53 7.01 35.04
N ASP A 348 -16.22 7.14 35.19
CA ASP A 348 -15.53 8.43 34.95
C ASP A 348 -15.60 8.86 33.47
N ASP A 349 -15.56 7.89 32.54
CA ASP A 349 -15.75 8.15 31.11
C ASP A 349 -17.18 8.61 30.82
N LEU A 350 -18.18 7.96 31.43
CA LEU A 350 -19.59 8.35 31.33
C LEU A 350 -19.79 9.79 31.84
N GLU A 351 -19.25 10.11 33.01
CA GLU A 351 -19.35 11.44 33.62
C GLU A 351 -18.69 12.51 32.73
N SER A 352 -17.52 12.21 32.17
CA SER A 352 -16.79 13.11 31.27
C SER A 352 -17.58 13.39 29.99
N PHE A 353 -18.16 12.35 29.38
CA PHE A 353 -19.02 12.48 28.19
C PHE A 353 -20.26 13.33 28.47
N VAL A 354 -20.97 13.04 29.57
CA VAL A 354 -22.19 13.76 29.96
C VAL A 354 -21.90 15.23 30.26
N LYS A 355 -20.79 15.52 30.96
CA LYS A 355 -20.39 16.89 31.27
C LYS A 355 -20.13 17.73 30.02
N GLY A 356 -19.53 17.13 28.98
CA GLY A 356 -19.34 17.79 27.68
C GLY A 356 -20.68 18.19 27.04
N ILE A 357 -21.68 17.30 27.09
CA ILE A 357 -23.03 17.57 26.58
C ILE A 357 -23.72 18.65 27.43
N GLU A 358 -23.65 18.55 28.75
CA GLU A 358 -24.24 19.54 29.68
C GLU A 358 -23.68 20.95 29.44
N SER A 359 -22.36 21.09 29.25
CA SER A 359 -21.73 22.38 28.92
C SER A 359 -22.27 22.94 27.61
N ASN A 360 -22.32 22.11 26.56
CA ASN A 360 -22.81 22.52 25.24
C ASN A 360 -24.25 23.05 25.28
N TRP A 361 -25.13 22.40 26.04
CA TRP A 361 -26.52 22.83 26.18
C TRP A 361 -26.67 24.06 27.09
N THR A 362 -25.86 24.16 28.15
CA THR A 362 -25.84 25.34 29.03
C THR A 362 -25.37 26.58 28.28
N GLU A 363 -24.33 26.46 27.44
CA GLU A 363 -23.82 27.54 26.58
C GLU A 363 -24.86 28.02 25.56
N LYS A 364 -25.76 27.14 25.12
CA LYS A 364 -26.93 27.49 24.28
C LYS A 364 -28.06 28.19 25.05
N GLY A 365 -27.88 28.44 26.35
CA GLY A 365 -28.82 29.15 27.21
C GLY A 365 -29.91 28.28 27.85
N TYR A 366 -29.74 26.95 27.87
CA TYR A 366 -30.70 26.05 28.51
C TYR A 366 -30.40 25.88 30.00
N ALA A 367 -31.45 25.84 30.82
CA ALA A 367 -31.38 25.30 32.18
C ALA A 367 -31.34 23.76 32.08
N VAL A 368 -30.16 23.17 32.26
CA VAL A 368 -29.93 21.73 32.09
C VAL A 368 -30.17 20.98 33.39
N LYS A 369 -30.86 19.84 33.31
CA LYS A 369 -30.99 18.86 34.40
C LYS A 369 -30.55 17.49 33.92
N ARG A 370 -29.89 16.73 34.78
CA ARG A 370 -29.51 15.35 34.49
C ARG A 370 -30.51 14.36 35.08
N ARG A 371 -30.78 13.29 34.33
CA ARG A 371 -31.52 12.12 34.79
C ARG A 371 -30.78 10.85 34.39
N ASP A 372 -30.27 10.12 35.38
CA ASP A 372 -29.74 8.78 35.16
C ASP A 372 -30.89 7.79 34.99
N GLU A 373 -30.91 7.12 33.84
CA GLU A 373 -31.84 6.06 33.50
C GLU A 373 -31.17 4.69 33.67
N LYS A 374 -31.95 3.61 33.59
CA LYS A 374 -31.40 2.26 33.64
C LYS A 374 -30.54 1.97 32.41
N PRO A 375 -29.54 1.07 32.51
CA PRO A 375 -28.83 0.58 31.33
C PRO A 375 -29.77 0.04 30.26
N VAL A 376 -29.39 0.22 29.01
CA VAL A 376 -30.15 -0.17 27.82
C VAL A 376 -29.32 -1.19 27.05
N SER A 377 -29.90 -2.34 26.72
CA SER A 377 -29.25 -3.36 25.90
C SER A 377 -29.70 -3.27 24.44
N LEU A 378 -28.76 -3.33 23.52
CA LEU A 378 -29.01 -3.47 22.09
C LEU A 378 -29.03 -4.98 21.73
N ASN A 379 -30.05 -5.43 20.99
CA ASN A 379 -30.23 -6.85 20.64
C ASN A 379 -29.52 -7.23 19.34
#